data_AF-A0A821RIA8-F1
#
_entry.id   AF-A0A821RIA8-F1
#
_cell.length_a   1.000
_cell.length_b   1.000
_cell.length_c   1.000
_cell.angle_alpha   90.00
_cell.angle_beta   90.00
_cell.angle_gamma   90.00
#
_symmetry.space_group_name_H-M   'P 1'
#
loop_
_entity.id
_entity.type
_entity.pdbx_description
1 polymer ?
#
loop_
_entity_poly.entity_id
_entity_poly.type
_entity_poly.pdbx_seq_one_letter_code
_entity_poly.pdbx_strand_id
1 'polypeptide(L)'
;MVVCIIFITIDVVSTAVIVSKNDYDYGFLSDLYSHKGNFSNMTNGYFNDVYVKPWCRIGPYAVGLGIGYIFYEVYQRSNTLSWDSLIPRTTIHSRHYYFKRIFAWSFALILLSLCLFGTYGDYSGHALTRRDRIAFLTLSRLAWSVGISTIIITCFSGHGGIANRFLSRSCFYKLSKLTYGAYLWHALVIFVNYLGREQPTHYTLTNMIYNFICYTIISYFLSFCTFLFIELPTVQLLELFFKRPRKLQ
;
A
#
# COMPACT_ATOMS: atom_id res chain seq x y z
N MET A 1 12.38 -16.10 4.54
CA MET A 1 11.18 -16.14 5.42
C MET A 1 11.45 -15.62 6.84
N VAL A 2 12.44 -16.14 7.57
CA VAL A 2 12.75 -15.71 8.96
C VAL A 2 12.98 -14.19 9.06
N VAL A 3 13.75 -13.61 8.14
CA VAL A 3 14.01 -12.16 8.09
C VAL A 3 12.72 -11.33 7.94
N CYS A 4 11.77 -11.77 7.11
CA CYS A 4 10.48 -11.09 6.94
C CYS A 4 9.68 -11.08 8.25
N ILE A 5 9.67 -12.21 8.96
CA ILE A 5 8.97 -12.34 10.25
C ILE A 5 9.61 -11.39 11.26
N ILE A 6 10.95 -11.34 11.32
CA ILE A 6 11.67 -10.42 12.19
C ILE A 6 11.28 -8.97 11.88
N PHE A 7 11.29 -8.55 10.60
CA PHE A 7 10.90 -7.19 10.23
C PHE A 7 9.45 -6.87 10.58
N ILE A 8 8.51 -7.79 10.41
CA ILE A 8 7.12 -7.60 10.82
C ILE A 8 7.03 -7.48 12.34
N THR A 9 7.75 -8.30 13.11
CA THR A 9 7.73 -8.20 14.57
C THR A 9 8.32 -6.88 15.06
N ILE A 10 9.40 -6.41 14.45
CA ILE A 10 9.99 -5.10 14.76
C ILE A 10 8.97 -4.00 14.48
N ASP A 11 8.32 -4.02 13.32
CA ASP A 11 7.29 -3.05 12.91
C ASP A 11 6.13 -2.96 13.90
N VAL A 12 5.56 -4.11 14.28
CA VAL A 12 4.45 -4.18 15.23
C VAL A 12 4.88 -3.68 16.61
N VAL A 13 6.00 -4.19 17.14
CA VAL A 13 6.45 -3.87 18.50
C VAL A 13 6.86 -2.41 18.61
N SER A 14 7.65 -1.89 17.66
CA SER A 14 8.10 -0.50 17.70
C SER A 14 6.93 0.47 17.58
N THR A 15 5.99 0.18 16.67
CA THR A 15 4.81 1.03 16.50
C THR A 15 3.93 0.98 17.75
N ALA A 16 3.71 -0.20 18.35
CA ALA A 16 2.87 -0.34 19.53
C ALA A 16 3.43 0.41 20.74
N VAL A 17 4.76 0.31 20.96
CA VAL A 17 5.43 1.00 22.07
C VAL A 17 5.38 2.52 21.89
N ILE A 18 5.69 3.02 20.69
CA ILE A 18 5.70 4.46 20.40
C ILE A 18 4.29 5.05 20.53
N VAL A 19 3.29 4.38 19.95
CA VAL A 19 1.90 4.83 20.03
C VAL A 19 1.37 4.77 21.46
N SER A 20 1.67 3.70 22.21
CA SER A 20 1.23 3.58 23.60
C SER A 20 1.87 4.62 24.52
N LYS A 21 3.13 5.02 24.27
CA LYS A 21 3.85 5.99 25.11
C LYS A 21 3.37 7.42 24.87
N ASN A 22 3.11 7.77 23.61
CA ASN A 22 2.78 9.14 23.20
C ASN A 22 1.27 9.40 23.10
N ASP A 23 0.44 8.36 23.28
CA ASP A 23 -1.03 8.42 23.28
C ASP A 23 -1.62 9.13 22.04
N TYR A 24 -1.08 8.78 20.86
CA TYR A 24 -1.57 9.34 19.60
C TYR A 24 -3.02 8.92 19.33
N ASP A 25 -3.80 9.84 18.74
CA ASP A 25 -5.22 9.65 18.45
C ASP A 25 -5.47 8.51 17.45
N TYR A 26 -5.39 8.76 16.14
CA TYR A 26 -5.74 7.75 15.12
C TYR A 26 -5.10 8.03 13.74
N GLY A 27 -4.10 8.91 13.69
CA GLY A 27 -3.22 9.08 12.54
C GLY A 27 -2.70 10.51 12.40
N PHE A 28 -1.89 10.74 11.37
CA PHE A 28 -1.27 12.04 11.12
C PHE A 28 -2.29 13.18 11.01
N LEU A 29 -3.39 12.99 10.27
CA LEU A 29 -4.41 14.02 10.07
C LEU A 29 -5.23 14.31 11.35
N SER A 30 -5.42 13.31 12.21
CA SER A 30 -6.13 13.52 13.48
C SER A 30 -5.25 14.22 14.50
N ASP A 31 -3.97 13.86 14.55
CA ASP A 31 -2.95 14.47 15.40
C ASP A 31 -2.83 15.98 15.08
N LEU A 32 -2.87 16.32 13.77
CA LEU A 32 -2.96 17.70 13.29
C LEU A 32 -4.23 18.43 13.76
N TYR A 33 -5.36 17.73 13.86
CA TYR A 33 -6.65 18.34 14.23
C TYR A 33 -6.84 18.48 15.74
N SER A 34 -6.34 17.53 16.53
CA SER A 34 -6.55 17.41 17.97
C SER A 34 -5.76 18.45 18.76
N HIS A 35 -4.55 18.81 18.31
CA HIS A 35 -3.64 19.73 19.03
C HIS A 35 -3.79 21.21 18.60
N LYS A 36 -5.02 21.72 18.46
CA LYS A 36 -5.29 23.13 18.10
C LYS A 36 -4.54 24.11 19.02
N GLY A 37 -3.36 24.59 18.61
CA GLY A 37 -2.58 25.56 19.38
C GLY A 37 -1.11 25.74 18.97
N ASN A 38 -0.39 24.67 18.60
CA ASN A 38 1.07 24.73 18.36
C ASN A 38 1.51 23.97 17.09
N PHE A 39 1.32 24.56 15.92
CA PHE A 39 1.63 23.95 14.61
C PHE A 39 3.08 23.45 14.46
N SER A 40 4.04 24.06 15.17
CA SER A 40 5.47 23.69 15.16
C SER A 40 5.81 22.44 16.00
N ASN A 41 5.11 22.19 17.10
CA ASN A 41 5.26 20.94 17.88
C ASN A 41 4.43 19.78 17.28
N MET A 42 3.40 20.14 16.50
CA MET A 42 2.36 19.26 15.93
C MET A 42 2.80 18.51 14.66
N THR A 43 3.61 19.11 13.80
CA THR A 43 4.21 18.41 12.63
C THR A 43 5.32 17.44 13.02
N ASN A 44 5.77 17.47 14.27
CA ASN A 44 6.93 16.73 14.74
C ASN A 44 6.61 15.49 15.57
N GLY A 45 5.36 15.26 16.00
CA GLY A 45 4.99 14.11 16.85
C GLY A 45 4.82 12.82 16.04
N TYR A 46 3.58 12.45 15.70
CA TYR A 46 3.29 11.20 15.00
C TYR A 46 4.06 11.08 13.66
N PHE A 47 4.23 12.20 12.95
CA PHE A 47 4.95 12.19 11.68
C PHE A 47 6.42 11.77 11.86
N ASN A 48 7.16 12.38 12.79
CA ASN A 48 8.56 12.01 12.97
C ASN A 48 8.75 10.71 13.73
N ASP A 49 7.87 10.39 14.68
CA ASP A 49 8.03 9.25 15.57
C ASP A 49 7.52 7.95 14.95
N VAL A 50 6.50 8.02 14.08
CA VAL A 50 5.86 6.84 13.47
C VAL A 50 5.85 6.90 11.94
N TYR A 51 5.55 8.05 11.34
CA TYR A 51 5.35 8.11 9.88
C TYR A 51 6.66 7.99 9.08
N VAL A 52 7.68 8.77 9.45
CA VAL A 52 8.96 8.86 8.74
C VAL A 52 9.91 7.74 9.16
N LYS A 53 9.75 7.17 10.36
CA LYS A 53 10.65 6.13 10.86
C LYS A 53 10.53 4.84 10.02
N PRO A 54 11.63 4.35 9.43
CA PRO A 54 11.57 3.19 8.54
C PRO A 54 11.17 1.91 9.27
N TRP A 55 11.55 1.75 10.53
CA TRP A 55 11.20 0.57 11.33
C TRP A 55 9.70 0.48 11.67
N CYS A 56 8.95 1.58 11.65
CA CYS A 56 7.47 1.59 11.83
C CYS A 56 6.70 1.47 10.51
N ARG A 57 7.42 1.26 9.40
CA ARG A 57 6.91 1.24 8.02
C ARG A 57 7.39 0.05 7.20
N ILE A 58 8.28 -0.79 7.74
CA ILE A 58 8.88 -1.91 7.01
C ILE A 58 7.91 -3.08 6.81
N GLY A 59 6.87 -3.19 7.65
CA GLY A 59 5.91 -4.30 7.64
C GLY A 59 5.33 -4.63 6.26
N PRO A 60 4.68 -3.68 5.55
CA PRO A 60 4.14 -3.90 4.22
C PRO A 60 5.17 -4.38 3.18
N TYR A 61 6.42 -3.90 3.28
CA TYR A 61 7.50 -4.34 2.40
C TYR A 61 7.91 -5.79 2.69
N ALA A 62 7.99 -6.16 3.97
CA ALA A 62 8.31 -7.52 4.39
C ALA A 62 7.22 -8.52 3.96
N VAL A 63 5.94 -8.14 4.02
CA VAL A 63 4.81 -8.93 3.51
C VAL A 63 4.96 -9.15 2.00
N GLY A 64 5.16 -8.07 1.23
CA GLY A 64 5.35 -8.16 -0.22
C GLY A 64 6.55 -9.03 -0.62
N LEU A 65 7.68 -8.89 0.07
CA LEU A 65 8.87 -9.71 -0.15
C LEU A 65 8.61 -11.19 0.18
N GLY A 66 7.87 -11.45 1.26
CA GLY A 66 7.47 -12.80 1.64
C GLY A 66 6.62 -13.49 0.57
N ILE A 67 5.66 -12.77 -0.02
CA ILE A 67 4.80 -13.32 -1.08
C ILE A 67 5.57 -13.51 -2.38
N GLY A 68 6.45 -12.55 -2.73
CA GLY A 68 7.34 -12.71 -3.87
C GLY A 68 8.22 -13.96 -3.73
N TYR A 69 8.73 -14.23 -2.52
CA TYR A 69 9.49 -15.45 -2.22
C TYR A 69 8.63 -16.71 -2.34
N ILE A 70 7.38 -16.69 -1.86
CA ILE A 70 6.44 -17.82 -2.03
C ILE A 70 6.19 -18.08 -3.53
N PHE A 71 5.98 -17.04 -4.33
CA PHE A 71 5.81 -17.19 -5.78
C PHE A 71 7.05 -17.74 -6.46
N TYR A 72 8.24 -17.30 -6.05
CA TYR A 72 9.50 -17.83 -6.57
C TYR A 72 9.64 -19.33 -6.30
N GLU A 73 9.43 -19.75 -5.05
CA GLU A 73 9.49 -21.17 -4.64
C GLU A 73 8.45 -22.02 -5.37
N VAL A 74 7.22 -21.53 -5.49
CA VAL A 74 6.15 -22.22 -6.22
C VAL A 74 6.54 -22.37 -7.68
N TYR A 75 6.95 -21.28 -8.33
CA TYR A 75 7.37 -21.29 -9.73
C TYR A 75 8.52 -22.26 -9.97
N GLN A 76 9.51 -22.32 -9.07
CA GLN A 76 10.64 -23.23 -9.17
C GLN A 76 10.24 -24.71 -9.03
N ARG A 77 9.16 -25.01 -8.29
CA ARG A 77 8.67 -26.39 -8.07
C ARG A 77 7.75 -26.89 -9.18
N SER A 78 6.82 -26.06 -9.64
CA SER A 78 5.74 -26.47 -10.56
C SER A 78 5.91 -25.96 -11.99
N ASN A 79 6.89 -25.07 -12.24
CA ASN A 79 7.06 -24.34 -13.50
C ASN A 79 5.81 -23.57 -13.97
N THR A 80 4.80 -23.42 -13.10
CA THR A 80 3.52 -22.76 -13.40
C THR A 80 2.97 -22.16 -12.11
N LEU A 81 2.58 -20.88 -12.15
CA LEU A 81 1.90 -20.19 -11.05
C LEU A 81 0.39 -20.48 -11.10
N SER A 82 -0.01 -21.71 -10.79
CA SER A 82 -1.43 -22.08 -10.67
C SER A 82 -1.84 -22.20 -9.20
N TRP A 83 -3.12 -21.98 -8.89
CA TRP A 83 -3.65 -22.23 -7.53
C TRP A 83 -3.32 -23.64 -7.00
N ASP A 84 -3.30 -24.63 -7.89
CA ASP A 84 -2.99 -26.03 -7.56
C ASP A 84 -1.54 -26.22 -7.12
N SER A 85 -0.64 -25.31 -7.49
CA SER A 85 0.77 -25.31 -7.08
C SER A 85 1.04 -24.53 -5.79
N LEU A 86 0.18 -23.55 -5.46
CA LEU A 86 0.27 -22.76 -4.23
C LEU A 86 -0.29 -23.50 -3.01
N ILE A 87 -1.28 -24.36 -3.20
CA ILE A 87 -1.90 -25.16 -2.14
C ILE A 87 -1.49 -26.62 -2.38
N PRO A 88 -0.70 -27.25 -1.50
CA PRO A 88 -0.31 -28.65 -1.66
C PRO A 88 -1.54 -29.52 -1.96
N ARG A 89 -1.43 -30.39 -2.98
CA ARG A 89 -2.45 -31.40 -3.30
C ARG A 89 -2.62 -32.36 -2.13
N THR A 90 -3.36 -31.96 -1.11
CA THR A 90 -4.08 -32.90 -0.26
C THR A 90 -5.26 -33.41 -1.09
N THR A 91 -5.38 -34.72 -1.21
CA THR A 91 -6.37 -35.50 -1.97
C THR A 91 -7.82 -35.23 -1.54
N ILE A 92 -8.28 -33.98 -1.56
CA ILE A 92 -9.58 -33.57 -1.04
C ILE A 92 -10.35 -32.84 -2.13
N HIS A 93 -11.51 -33.40 -2.44
CA HIS A 93 -12.44 -33.09 -3.53
C HIS A 93 -12.57 -31.63 -3.97
N SER A 94 -12.84 -31.50 -5.27
CA SER A 94 -13.35 -30.35 -6.03
C SER A 94 -14.24 -29.36 -5.23
N ARG A 95 -15.07 -29.81 -4.29
CA ARG A 95 -15.93 -28.89 -3.51
C ARG A 95 -15.15 -27.90 -2.61
N HIS A 96 -13.92 -28.20 -2.19
CA HIS A 96 -13.14 -27.32 -1.31
C HIS A 96 -12.42 -26.16 -2.02
N TYR A 97 -12.18 -26.22 -3.34
CA TYR A 97 -11.54 -25.08 -4.03
C TYR A 97 -12.44 -23.83 -4.00
N TYR A 98 -13.75 -24.04 -4.14
CA TYR A 98 -14.73 -22.96 -4.17
C TYR A 98 -14.81 -22.25 -2.81
N PHE A 99 -14.84 -23.02 -1.71
CA PHE A 99 -14.82 -22.48 -0.35
C PHE A 99 -13.52 -21.73 -0.04
N LYS A 100 -12.35 -22.27 -0.41
CA LYS A 100 -11.06 -21.57 -0.23
C LYS A 100 -11.01 -20.25 -0.99
N ARG A 101 -11.57 -20.21 -2.20
CA ARG A 101 -11.65 -18.98 -3.00
C ARG A 101 -12.56 -17.93 -2.36
N ILE A 102 -13.77 -18.31 -1.95
CA ILE A 102 -14.68 -17.37 -1.25
C ILE A 102 -14.02 -16.88 0.02
N PHE A 103 -13.43 -17.78 0.80
CA PHE A 103 -12.74 -17.42 2.02
C PHE A 103 -11.63 -16.40 1.77
N ALA A 104 -10.77 -16.60 0.76
CA ALA A 104 -9.70 -15.65 0.42
C ALA A 104 -10.24 -14.27 0.02
N TRP A 105 -11.31 -14.22 -0.78
CA TRP A 105 -11.94 -12.96 -1.19
C TRP A 105 -12.63 -12.26 -0.03
N SER A 106 -13.43 -12.98 0.76
CA SER A 106 -14.06 -12.45 1.96
C SER A 106 -13.02 -11.95 2.96
N PHE A 107 -11.95 -12.71 3.18
CA PHE A 107 -10.85 -12.32 4.05
C PHE A 107 -10.18 -11.03 3.59
N ALA A 108 -9.85 -10.92 2.30
CA ALA A 108 -9.27 -9.71 1.74
C ALA A 108 -10.20 -8.49 1.89
N LEU A 109 -11.48 -8.64 1.55
CA LEU A 109 -12.46 -7.55 1.63
C LEU A 109 -12.72 -7.14 3.08
N ILE A 110 -12.77 -8.08 4.02
CA ILE A 110 -12.93 -7.78 5.45
C ILE A 110 -11.74 -6.98 5.96
N LEU A 111 -10.51 -7.41 5.66
CA LEU A 111 -9.31 -6.69 6.09
C LEU A 111 -9.25 -5.27 5.52
N LEU A 112 -9.51 -5.11 4.22
CA LEU A 112 -9.51 -3.79 3.57
C LEU A 112 -10.63 -2.89 4.11
N SER A 113 -11.83 -3.44 4.32
CA SER A 113 -12.96 -2.68 4.89
C SER A 113 -12.68 -2.26 6.32
N LEU A 114 -12.09 -3.14 7.14
CA LEU A 114 -11.68 -2.82 8.51
C LEU A 114 -10.66 -1.68 8.54
N CYS A 115 -9.73 -1.64 7.59
CA CYS A 115 -8.77 -0.53 7.48
C CYS A 115 -9.43 0.79 7.05
N LEU A 116 -10.46 0.74 6.20
CA LEU A 116 -11.17 1.95 5.72
C LEU A 116 -12.15 2.52 6.76
N PHE A 117 -12.91 1.64 7.41
CA PHE A 117 -14.00 2.03 8.31
C PHE A 117 -13.62 1.94 9.79
N GLY A 118 -12.44 1.41 10.13
CA GLY A 118 -12.03 1.19 11.52
C GLY A 118 -11.99 2.47 12.37
N THR A 119 -11.70 3.63 11.77
CA THR A 119 -11.71 4.92 12.46
C THR A 119 -13.07 5.63 12.46
N TYR A 120 -14.11 5.04 11.86
CA TYR A 120 -15.41 5.71 11.72
C TYR A 120 -16.09 5.99 13.06
N GLY A 121 -15.86 5.15 14.08
CA GLY A 121 -16.38 5.35 15.44
C GLY A 121 -16.00 6.71 16.03
N ASP A 122 -14.73 7.10 15.90
CA ASP A 122 -14.24 8.39 16.42
C ASP A 122 -14.92 9.60 15.75
N TYR A 123 -15.24 9.50 14.46
CA TYR A 123 -15.93 10.58 13.73
C TYR A 123 -17.45 10.65 14.01
N SER A 124 -18.05 9.56 14.50
CA SER A 124 -19.48 9.44 14.78
C SER A 124 -19.83 9.64 16.26
N GLY A 125 -18.88 10.12 17.06
CA GLY A 125 -19.06 10.41 18.50
C GLY A 125 -18.88 9.20 19.43
N HIS A 126 -18.55 8.03 18.90
CA HIS A 126 -18.24 6.83 19.68
C HIS A 126 -16.73 6.60 19.69
N ALA A 127 -16.04 7.32 20.57
CA ALA A 127 -14.59 7.28 20.65
C ALA A 127 -14.06 5.84 20.84
N LEU A 128 -13.11 5.44 19.99
CA LEU A 128 -12.42 4.16 20.11
C LEU A 128 -11.71 4.09 21.46
N THR A 129 -11.72 2.92 22.10
CA THR A 129 -10.95 2.74 23.32
C THR A 129 -9.45 2.88 23.03
N ARG A 130 -8.66 3.27 24.02
CA ARG A 130 -7.19 3.39 23.89
C ARG A 130 -6.54 2.13 23.31
N ARG A 131 -7.04 0.95 23.70
CA ARG A 131 -6.54 -0.34 23.21
C ARG A 131 -6.85 -0.53 21.72
N ASP A 132 -8.07 -0.18 21.30
CA ASP A 132 -8.49 -0.31 19.90
C ASP A 132 -7.72 0.66 19.00
N ARG A 133 -7.43 1.88 19.48
CA ARG A 133 -6.61 2.86 18.76
C ARG A 133 -5.18 2.36 18.53
N ILE A 134 -4.54 1.85 19.58
CA ILE A 134 -3.19 1.28 19.48
C ILE A 134 -3.19 0.09 18.51
N ALA A 135 -4.17 -0.81 18.64
CA ALA A 135 -4.30 -1.97 17.74
C ALA A 135 -4.52 -1.53 16.28
N PHE A 136 -5.36 -0.52 16.04
CA PHE A 136 -5.61 -0.01 14.70
C PHE A 136 -4.36 0.66 14.10
N LEU A 137 -3.68 1.54 14.83
CA LEU A 137 -2.50 2.25 14.36
C LEU A 137 -1.31 1.33 14.05
N THR A 138 -1.21 0.21 14.76
CA THR A 138 -0.16 -0.79 14.59
C THR A 138 -0.47 -1.79 13.48
N LEU A 139 -1.69 -2.34 13.46
CA LEU A 139 -2.04 -3.45 12.59
C LEU A 139 -2.63 -3.01 11.24
N SER A 140 -3.24 -1.83 11.13
CA SER A 140 -3.93 -1.40 9.90
C SER A 140 -3.04 -1.45 8.65
N ARG A 141 -1.77 -1.01 8.75
CA ARG A 141 -0.82 -1.04 7.62
C ARG A 141 -0.49 -2.46 7.18
N LEU A 142 -0.29 -3.35 8.14
CA LEU A 142 -0.03 -4.77 7.89
C LEU A 142 -1.27 -5.47 7.33
N ALA A 143 -2.43 -5.25 7.94
CA ALA A 143 -3.71 -5.78 7.50
C ALA A 143 -4.04 -5.34 6.07
N TRP A 144 -3.80 -4.07 5.72
CA TRP A 144 -3.94 -3.57 4.37
C TRP A 144 -3.03 -4.30 3.40
N SER A 145 -1.74 -4.44 3.74
CA SER A 145 -0.77 -5.16 2.91
C SER A 145 -1.18 -6.62 2.70
N VAL A 146 -1.61 -7.33 3.75
CA VAL A 146 -2.08 -8.71 3.69
C VAL A 146 -3.38 -8.83 2.87
N GLY A 147 -4.29 -7.87 2.98
CA GLY A 147 -5.51 -7.82 2.18
C GLY A 147 -5.21 -7.70 0.69
N ILE A 148 -4.39 -6.72 0.30
CA ILE A 148 -3.95 -6.54 -1.10
C ILE A 148 -3.19 -7.76 -1.59
N SER A 149 -2.30 -8.31 -0.77
CA SER A 149 -1.53 -9.51 -1.06
C SER A 149 -2.40 -10.73 -1.36
N THR A 150 -3.49 -10.90 -0.61
CA THR A 150 -4.47 -11.96 -0.85
C THR A 150 -5.14 -11.78 -2.21
N ILE A 151 -5.48 -10.54 -2.59
CA ILE A 151 -6.01 -10.22 -3.92
C ILE A 151 -4.97 -10.55 -5.00
N ILE A 152 -3.71 -10.18 -4.81
CA ILE A 152 -2.62 -10.48 -5.75
C ILE A 152 -2.50 -12.00 -5.96
N ILE A 153 -2.43 -12.78 -4.86
CA ILE A 153 -2.39 -14.25 -4.92
C ILE A 153 -3.58 -14.80 -5.69
N THR A 154 -4.79 -14.29 -5.43
CA THR A 154 -5.99 -14.79 -6.12
C THR A 154 -6.01 -14.48 -7.60
N CYS A 155 -5.52 -13.29 -7.99
CA CYS A 155 -5.38 -12.88 -9.39
C CYS A 155 -4.33 -13.70 -10.13
N PHE A 156 -3.11 -13.81 -9.59
CA PHE A 156 -2.00 -14.51 -10.24
C PHE A 156 -2.28 -15.99 -10.46
N SER A 157 -2.95 -16.60 -9.49
CA SER A 157 -3.23 -18.03 -9.53
C SER A 157 -4.37 -18.38 -10.52
N GLY A 158 -5.00 -17.37 -11.14
CA GLY A 158 -6.01 -17.53 -12.19
C GLY A 158 -7.46 -17.56 -11.69
N HIS A 159 -7.73 -17.22 -10.43
CA HIS A 159 -9.11 -17.15 -9.90
C HIS A 159 -9.52 -15.74 -9.47
N GLY A 160 -8.85 -14.70 -10.00
CA GLY A 160 -9.22 -13.31 -9.75
C GLY A 160 -10.50 -12.86 -10.47
N GLY A 161 -11.11 -13.71 -11.31
CA GLY A 161 -12.40 -13.46 -11.95
C GLY A 161 -12.47 -12.11 -12.67
N ILE A 162 -13.44 -11.28 -12.26
CA ILE A 162 -13.68 -9.94 -12.82
C ILE A 162 -12.49 -9.00 -12.54
N ALA A 163 -11.92 -9.04 -11.34
CA ALA A 163 -10.81 -8.17 -10.95
C ALA A 163 -9.57 -8.43 -11.84
N ASN A 164 -9.25 -9.71 -12.09
CA ASN A 164 -8.15 -10.05 -12.99
C ASN A 164 -8.40 -9.54 -14.41
N ARG A 165 -9.61 -9.73 -14.96
CA ARG A 165 -9.97 -9.24 -16.30
C ARG A 165 -9.90 -7.72 -16.42
N PHE A 166 -10.22 -6.99 -15.35
CA PHE A 166 -10.14 -5.55 -15.32
C PHE A 166 -8.70 -5.06 -15.24
N LEU A 167 -7.90 -5.63 -14.33
CA LEU A 167 -6.51 -5.27 -14.08
C LEU A 167 -5.56 -5.72 -15.20
N SER A 168 -5.91 -6.76 -15.94
CA SER A 168 -5.10 -7.27 -17.06
C SER A 168 -5.20 -6.43 -18.35
N ARG A 169 -5.96 -5.32 -18.34
CA ARG A 169 -6.08 -4.45 -19.52
C ARG A 169 -4.77 -3.71 -19.78
N SER A 170 -4.46 -3.49 -21.07
CA SER A 170 -3.23 -2.82 -21.54
C SER A 170 -3.04 -1.41 -20.98
N CYS A 171 -4.13 -0.71 -20.65
CA CYS A 171 -4.09 0.58 -19.98
C CYS A 171 -3.38 0.51 -18.61
N PHE A 172 -3.75 -0.47 -17.78
CA PHE A 172 -3.14 -0.66 -16.47
C PHE A 172 -1.68 -1.09 -16.55
N TYR A 173 -1.32 -1.85 -17.60
CA TYR A 173 0.09 -2.16 -17.85
C TYR A 173 0.92 -0.90 -18.09
N LYS A 174 0.47 0.02 -18.95
CA LYS A 174 1.17 1.29 -19.18
C LYS A 174 1.18 2.17 -17.93
N LEU A 175 0.05 2.26 -17.24
CA LEU A 175 -0.08 3.07 -16.03
C LEU A 175 0.82 2.55 -14.91
N SER A 176 0.98 1.23 -14.79
CA SER A 176 1.84 0.60 -13.77
C SER A 176 3.28 1.08 -13.86
N LYS A 177 3.83 1.31 -15.06
CA LYS A 177 5.19 1.83 -15.24
C LYS A 177 5.34 3.26 -14.73
N LEU A 178 4.26 4.06 -14.81
CA LEU A 178 4.23 5.45 -14.37
C LEU A 178 3.91 5.62 -12.88
N THR A 179 3.49 4.55 -12.19
CA THR A 179 3.08 4.65 -10.77
C THR A 179 4.19 5.13 -9.84
N TYR A 180 5.45 4.76 -10.12
CA TYR A 180 6.59 5.20 -9.33
C TYR A 180 6.80 6.72 -9.44
N GLY A 181 6.86 7.26 -10.66
CA GLY A 181 6.95 8.70 -10.87
C GLY A 181 5.72 9.45 -10.33
N ALA A 182 4.53 8.84 -10.44
CA ALA A 182 3.30 9.44 -9.95
C ALA A 182 3.30 9.53 -8.41
N TYR A 183 3.86 8.53 -7.72
CA TYR A 183 4.03 8.56 -6.27
C TYR A 183 4.92 9.73 -5.82
N LEU A 184 6.03 9.98 -6.52
CA LEU A 184 6.94 11.10 -6.19
C LEU A 184 6.28 12.45 -6.43
N TRP A 185 5.66 12.65 -7.60
CA TRP A 185 4.99 13.90 -7.94
C TRP A 185 3.76 14.17 -7.07
N HIS A 186 3.04 13.14 -6.67
CA HIS A 186 1.81 13.29 -5.89
C HIS A 186 2.02 14.03 -4.57
N ALA A 187 3.09 13.69 -3.83
CA ALA A 187 3.42 14.41 -2.61
C ALA A 187 3.72 15.90 -2.88
N LEU A 188 4.50 16.20 -3.93
CA LEU A 188 4.83 17.57 -4.32
C LEU A 188 3.61 18.37 -4.75
N VAL A 189 2.72 17.79 -5.56
CA VAL A 189 1.49 18.43 -6.03
C VAL A 189 0.59 18.79 -4.84
N ILE A 190 0.46 17.89 -3.87
CA ILE A 190 -0.25 18.17 -2.62
C ILE A 190 0.42 19.33 -1.88
N PHE A 191 1.73 19.26 -1.63
CA PHE A 191 2.43 20.31 -0.88
C PHE A 191 2.30 21.69 -1.54
N VAL A 192 2.54 21.80 -2.85
CA VAL A 192 2.39 23.06 -3.59
C VAL A 192 0.97 23.60 -3.46
N ASN A 193 -0.04 22.74 -3.58
CA ASN A 193 -1.42 23.16 -3.47
C ASN A 193 -1.82 23.60 -2.06
N TYR A 194 -1.30 22.97 -1.00
CA TYR A 194 -1.59 23.36 0.37
C TYR A 194 -0.81 24.61 0.80
N LEU A 195 0.46 24.74 0.41
CA LEU A 195 1.30 25.91 0.74
C LEU A 195 0.88 27.16 -0.02
N GLY A 196 0.32 27.00 -1.23
CA GLY A 196 -0.19 28.12 -2.03
C GLY A 196 -1.59 28.62 -1.62
N ARG A 197 -2.26 27.99 -0.64
CA ARG A 197 -3.59 28.41 -0.18
C ARG A 197 -3.45 29.38 0.99
N GLU A 198 -4.07 30.54 0.86
CA GLU A 198 -4.16 31.53 1.93
C GLU A 198 -5.27 31.23 2.94
N GLN A 199 -6.28 30.44 2.53
CA GLN A 199 -7.41 30.07 3.37
C GLN A 199 -7.53 28.56 3.59
N PRO A 200 -7.96 28.13 4.79
CA PRO A 200 -8.21 26.73 5.09
C PRO A 200 -9.34 26.19 4.21
N THR A 201 -9.20 24.92 3.86
CA THR A 201 -10.09 24.26 2.91
C THR A 201 -11.26 23.61 3.64
N HIS A 202 -12.50 23.90 3.23
CA HIS A 202 -13.67 23.25 3.81
C HIS A 202 -13.66 21.74 3.53
N TYR A 203 -13.79 20.95 4.59
CA TYR A 203 -13.86 19.50 4.51
C TYR A 203 -15.26 19.06 4.11
N THR A 204 -15.53 19.07 2.80
CA THR A 204 -16.77 18.57 2.21
C THR A 204 -16.48 17.43 1.25
N LEU A 205 -17.41 16.47 1.13
CA LEU A 205 -17.26 15.31 0.25
C LEU A 205 -16.93 15.71 -1.18
N THR A 206 -17.66 16.71 -1.72
CA THR A 206 -17.47 17.22 -3.07
C THR A 206 -16.05 17.74 -3.29
N ASN A 207 -15.55 18.53 -2.34
CA ASN A 207 -14.21 19.09 -2.44
C ASN A 207 -13.12 18.02 -2.29
N MET A 208 -13.34 17.01 -1.43
CA MET A 208 -12.41 15.88 -1.31
C MET A 208 -12.34 15.05 -2.62
N ILE A 209 -13.49 14.79 -3.26
CA ILE A 209 -13.53 14.10 -4.55
C ILE A 209 -12.82 14.92 -5.63
N TYR A 210 -13.08 16.22 -5.68
CA TYR A 210 -12.41 17.12 -6.63
C TYR A 210 -10.89 17.11 -6.45
N ASN A 211 -10.41 17.33 -5.23
CA ASN A 211 -8.97 17.32 -4.94
C ASN A 211 -8.34 15.96 -5.27
N PHE A 212 -9.00 14.84 -4.94
CA PHE A 212 -8.51 13.50 -5.27
C PHE A 212 -8.32 13.30 -6.78
N ILE A 213 -9.32 13.67 -7.58
CA ILE A 213 -9.25 13.53 -9.05
C ILE A 213 -8.16 14.45 -9.61
N CYS A 214 -8.13 15.72 -9.20
CA CYS A 214 -7.16 16.70 -9.67
C CYS A 214 -5.72 16.27 -9.34
N TYR A 215 -5.44 15.92 -8.09
CA TYR A 215 -4.10 15.49 -7.69
C TYR A 215 -3.68 14.22 -8.43
N THR A 216 -4.58 13.25 -8.59
CA THR A 216 -4.28 12.02 -9.33
C THR A 216 -3.91 12.32 -10.78
N ILE A 217 -4.73 13.09 -11.50
CA ILE A 217 -4.51 13.41 -12.92
C ILE A 217 -3.20 14.19 -13.10
N ILE A 218 -2.98 15.24 -12.31
CA ILE A 218 -1.78 16.07 -12.40
C ILE A 218 -0.53 15.23 -12.10
N SER A 219 -0.58 14.37 -11.09
CA SER A 219 0.56 13.52 -10.71
C SER A 219 0.94 12.53 -11.80
N TYR A 220 -0.06 11.89 -12.43
CA TYR A 220 0.21 10.98 -13.56
C TYR A 220 0.69 11.74 -14.80
N PHE A 221 0.20 12.94 -15.05
CA PHE A 221 0.68 13.78 -16.14
C PHE A 221 2.15 14.18 -15.95
N LEU A 222 2.52 14.66 -14.76
CA LEU A 222 3.92 15.01 -14.45
C LEU A 222 4.83 13.78 -14.45
N SER A 223 4.35 12.64 -13.95
CA SER A 223 5.05 11.34 -14.06
C SER A 223 5.31 10.98 -15.51
N PHE A 224 4.33 11.17 -16.39
CA PHE A 224 4.49 10.91 -17.82
C PHE A 224 5.52 11.85 -18.47
N CYS A 225 5.50 13.14 -18.15
CA CYS A 225 6.52 14.07 -18.64
C CYS A 225 7.92 13.67 -18.17
N THR A 226 8.10 13.36 -16.88
CA THR A 226 9.39 12.94 -16.35
C THR A 226 9.87 11.61 -16.93
N PHE A 227 8.97 10.66 -17.15
CA PHE A 227 9.28 9.42 -17.87
C PHE A 227 9.82 9.69 -19.28
N LEU A 228 9.16 10.57 -20.04
CA LEU A 228 9.57 10.89 -21.41
C LEU A 228 10.89 11.66 -21.50
N PHE A 229 11.05 12.69 -20.67
CA PHE A 229 12.19 13.61 -20.77
C PHE A 229 13.42 13.15 -19.97
N ILE A 230 13.26 12.27 -18.99
CA ILE A 230 14.35 11.86 -18.09
C ILE A 230 14.56 10.35 -18.18
N GLU A 231 13.56 9.52 -17.88
CA GLU A 231 13.77 8.06 -17.80
C GLU A 231 14.12 7.43 -19.16
N LEU A 232 13.40 7.77 -20.23
CA LEU A 232 13.71 7.25 -21.56
C LEU A 232 15.12 7.59 -22.07
N PRO A 233 15.56 8.87 -22.09
CA PRO A 233 16.90 9.19 -22.57
C PRO A 233 18.00 8.65 -21.67
N THR A 234 17.79 8.61 -20.35
CA THR A 234 18.78 8.04 -19.43
C THR A 234 18.96 6.53 -19.63
N VAL A 235 17.88 5.78 -19.88
CA VAL A 235 17.97 4.35 -20.21
C VAL A 235 18.72 4.14 -21.51
N GLN A 236 18.43 4.90 -22.56
CA GLN A 236 19.13 4.80 -23.84
C GLN A 236 20.63 5.16 -23.70
N LEU A 237 20.94 6.20 -22.95
CA LEU A 237 22.30 6.61 -22.65
C LEU A 237 23.05 5.52 -21.87
N LEU A 238 22.41 4.92 -20.87
CA LEU A 238 22.96 3.81 -20.09
C LEU A 238 23.26 2.60 -20.97
N GLU A 239 22.37 2.24 -21.90
CA GLU A 239 22.59 1.13 -22.84
C GLU A 239 23.78 1.41 -23.77
N LEU A 240 23.97 2.66 -24.21
CA LEU A 240 25.12 3.07 -25.02
C LEU A 240 26.45 2.99 -24.25
N PHE A 241 26.46 3.43 -22.97
CA PHE A 241 27.65 3.38 -22.13
C PHE A 241 28.02 1.96 -21.70
N PHE A 242 27.02 1.13 -21.38
CA PHE A 242 27.25 -0.21 -20.83
C PHE A 242 27.30 -1.32 -21.86
N LYS A 243 27.29 -1.00 -23.19
CA LYS A 243 27.37 -1.94 -24.33
C LYS A 243 27.54 -3.40 -23.90
N ARG A 244 26.44 -4.04 -23.50
CA ARG A 244 26.46 -5.48 -23.28
C ARG A 244 26.71 -6.08 -24.66
N PRO A 245 27.75 -6.91 -24.88
CA PRO A 245 27.82 -7.70 -26.09
C PRO A 245 26.52 -8.52 -26.15
N ARG A 246 25.67 -8.25 -27.15
CA ARG A 246 24.52 -9.11 -27.43
C ARG A 246 25.09 -10.51 -27.65
N LYS A 247 24.84 -11.43 -26.71
CA LYS A 247 24.89 -12.86 -27.05
C LYS A 247 23.75 -13.07 -28.04
N LEU A 248 24.10 -13.14 -29.33
CA LEU A 248 23.29 -13.75 -30.35
C LEU A 248 23.17 -15.25 -29.99
N GLN A 249 22.01 -15.66 -29.49
CA GLN A 249 21.53 -17.04 -29.51
C GLN A 249 20.03 -17.02 -29.79
#